data_AF-A0A1E3KGB5-F1
#
_entry.id   AF-A0A1E3KGB5-F1
#
_cell.length_a   1.000
_cell.length_b   1.000
_cell.length_c   1.000
_cell.angle_alpha   90.00
_cell.angle_beta   90.00
_cell.angle_gamma   90.00
#
_symmetry.space_group_name_H-M   'P 1'
#
loop_
_entity.id
_entity.type
_entity.pdbx_description
1 polymer ?
#
loop_
_entity_poly.entity_id
_entity_poly.type
_entity_poly.pdbx_seq_one_letter_code
_entity_poly.pdbx_strand_id
1 'polypeptide(L)'
;MCQFVINVIDLWEEYVIGCNGRMPGREMSELPNFKRDTTEKRFFQRQSPIYNKVRSLASKMRIAEMDTAHLLETFKLARNMGLNKLCVALKSAEKGTLQIDI
;
A
#
# COMPACT_ATOMS: atom_id res chain seq x y z
N MET A 1 -19.47 3.63 2.10
CA MET A 1 -18.81 2.66 1.19
C MET A 1 -17.52 3.31 0.74
N CYS A 2 -16.34 2.71 0.98
CA CYS A 2 -15.11 3.16 0.29
C CYS A 2 -15.32 2.89 -1.20
N GLN A 3 -15.68 3.93 -1.94
CA GLN A 3 -15.80 3.86 -3.38
C GLN A 3 -14.39 3.61 -3.94
N PHE A 4 -14.18 2.35 -4.35
CA PHE A 4 -13.19 1.93 -5.34
C PHE A 4 -11.78 2.51 -5.15
N VAL A 5 -11.00 1.94 -4.24
CA VAL A 5 -9.54 2.06 -4.35
C VAL A 5 -9.10 1.16 -5.51
N ILE A 6 -8.88 1.75 -6.69
CA ILE A 6 -8.58 1.02 -7.93
C ILE A 6 -7.05 0.93 -8.12
N ASN A 7 -6.33 1.94 -7.60
CA ASN A 7 -4.94 2.19 -7.95
C ASN A 7 -4.04 2.27 -6.70
N VAL A 8 -2.75 2.04 -6.87
CA VAL A 8 -1.75 2.13 -5.78
C VAL A 8 -1.64 3.57 -5.26
N ILE A 9 -1.86 4.55 -6.13
CA ILE A 9 -1.82 5.98 -5.79
C ILE A 9 -2.94 6.31 -4.79
N ASP A 10 -4.19 6.00 -5.13
CA ASP A 10 -5.35 6.22 -4.25
C ASP A 10 -5.16 5.55 -2.88
N LEU A 11 -4.59 4.34 -2.89
CA LEU A 11 -4.28 3.57 -1.70
C LEU A 11 -3.22 4.26 -0.84
N TRP A 12 -2.20 4.84 -1.47
CA TRP A 12 -1.13 5.58 -0.79
C TRP A 12 -1.64 6.91 -0.23
N GLU A 13 -2.46 7.65 -0.97
CA GLU A 13 -3.09 8.87 -0.49
C GLU A 13 -4.02 8.60 0.70
N GLU A 14 -4.82 7.53 0.66
CA GLU A 14 -5.63 7.10 1.82
C GLU A 14 -4.74 6.75 3.03
N TYR A 15 -3.56 6.17 2.79
CA TYR A 15 -2.62 5.87 3.86
C TYR A 15 -2.00 7.13 4.48
N VAL A 16 -1.70 8.17 3.69
CA VAL A 16 -1.02 9.40 4.16
C VAL A 16 -1.98 10.46 4.67
N ILE A 17 -3.10 10.70 3.98
CA ILE A 17 -4.03 11.81 4.21
C ILE A 17 -5.33 11.31 4.86
N GLY A 18 -5.66 10.03 4.72
CA GLY A 18 -6.98 9.51 5.06
C GLY A 18 -8.01 9.84 3.98
N CYS A 19 -9.24 9.37 4.14
CA CYS A 19 -10.31 9.59 3.16
C CYS A 19 -11.67 9.69 3.83
N ASN A 20 -12.54 10.59 3.36
CA ASN A 20 -13.92 10.75 3.84
C ASN A 20 -14.05 10.91 5.37
N GLY A 21 -13.18 11.74 5.99
CA GLY A 21 -13.18 11.98 7.43
C GLY A 21 -12.62 10.82 8.27
N ARG A 22 -12.02 9.80 7.63
CA ARG A 22 -11.29 8.72 8.30
C ARG A 22 -9.84 9.13 8.52
N MET A 23 -9.29 8.64 9.63
CA MET A 23 -7.90 8.88 10.00
C MET A 23 -6.95 8.23 8.98
N PRO A 24 -5.80 8.86 8.66
CA PRO A 24 -4.80 8.27 7.79
C PRO A 24 -4.34 6.89 8.26
N GLY A 25 -4.11 5.98 7.31
CA GLY A 25 -3.57 4.66 7.61
C GLY A 25 -2.25 4.67 8.36
N ARG A 26 -1.40 5.68 8.11
CA ARG A 26 -0.14 5.90 8.82
C ARG A 26 -0.37 6.10 10.31
N GLU A 27 -1.23 7.04 10.67
CA GLU A 27 -1.58 7.32 12.07
C GLU A 27 -2.31 6.12 12.71
N MET A 28 -3.16 5.41 11.95
CA MET A 28 -3.83 4.20 12.43
C MET A 28 -2.84 3.08 12.78
N SER A 29 -1.74 2.96 12.04
CA SER A 29 -0.71 1.95 12.29
C SER A 29 0.10 2.20 13.57
N GLU A 30 0.07 3.42 14.10
CA GLU A 30 0.83 3.84 15.28
C GLU A 30 0.00 3.77 16.58
N LEU A 31 -1.32 3.58 16.48
CA LEU A 31 -2.20 3.51 17.65
C LEU A 31 -2.17 2.13 18.33
N PRO A 32 -1.80 2.03 19.62
CA PRO A 32 -1.72 0.75 20.35
C PRO A 32 -3.09 0.09 20.56
N ASN A 33 -4.18 0.88 20.54
CA ASN A 33 -5.54 0.45 20.83
C ASN A 33 -6.45 0.44 19.59
N PHE A 34 -5.91 0.14 18.40
CA PHE A 34 -6.70 0.03 17.18
C PHE A 34 -7.65 -1.20 17.22
N LYS A 35 -8.75 -1.02 17.97
CA LYS A 35 -9.91 -1.91 18.16
C LYS A 35 -11.17 -1.33 17.51
N ARG A 36 -11.13 -0.08 17.01
CA ARG A 36 -12.25 0.51 16.26
C ARG A 36 -12.24 -0.07 14.86
N ASP A 37 -13.18 -0.98 14.64
CA ASP A 37 -13.52 -1.65 13.39
C ASP A 37 -12.52 -2.72 12.88
N THR A 38 -12.87 -3.98 13.14
CA THR A 38 -12.18 -5.16 12.57
C THR A 38 -12.14 -5.14 11.05
N THR A 39 -13.07 -4.44 10.40
CA THR A 39 -13.15 -4.33 8.93
C THR A 39 -12.04 -3.44 8.40
N GLU A 40 -11.86 -2.25 8.98
CA GLU A 40 -10.82 -1.30 8.57
C GLU A 40 -9.44 -1.86 8.90
N LYS A 41 -9.27 -2.46 10.09
CA LYS A 41 -8.02 -3.13 10.45
C LYS A 41 -7.65 -4.23 9.46
N ARG A 42 -8.61 -5.07 9.06
CA ARG A 42 -8.38 -6.12 8.05
C ARG A 42 -8.04 -5.52 6.69
N PHE A 43 -8.68 -4.42 6.30
CA PHE A 43 -8.38 -3.72 5.06
C PHE A 43 -6.93 -3.19 5.08
N PHE A 44 -6.53 -2.45 6.11
CA PHE A 44 -5.16 -1.95 6.26
C PHE A 44 -4.13 -3.08 6.29
N GLN A 45 -4.37 -4.14 7.05
CA GLN A 45 -3.47 -5.30 7.10
C GLN A 45 -3.31 -5.99 5.75
N ARG A 46 -4.38 -6.06 4.94
CA ARG A 46 -4.32 -6.62 3.59
C ARG A 46 -3.47 -5.76 2.66
N GLN A 47 -3.41 -4.45 2.87
CA GLN A 47 -2.72 -3.51 1.99
C GLN A 47 -1.31 -3.11 2.47
N SER A 48 -0.95 -3.49 3.71
CA SER A 48 0.36 -3.24 4.32
C SER A 48 1.57 -3.59 3.43
N PRO A 49 1.58 -4.71 2.66
CA PRO A 49 2.71 -5.00 1.79
C PRO A 49 2.98 -3.92 0.74
N ILE A 50 1.94 -3.25 0.24
CA ILE A 50 2.07 -2.14 -0.71
C ILE A 50 2.68 -0.93 0.00
N TYR A 51 2.13 -0.55 1.16
CA TYR A 51 2.66 0.59 1.94
C TYR A 51 4.12 0.41 2.31
N ASN A 52 4.49 -0.78 2.81
CA ASN A 52 5.86 -1.11 3.19
C ASN A 52 6.80 -1.07 1.99
N LYS A 53 6.35 -1.58 0.84
CA LYS A 53 7.15 -1.55 -0.38
C LYS A 53 7.39 -0.13 -0.87
N VAL A 54 6.37 0.74 -0.87
CA VAL A 54 6.52 2.16 -1.23
C VAL A 54 7.56 2.82 -0.33
N ARG A 55 7.45 2.69 1.00
CA ARG A 55 8.44 3.27 1.93
C ARG A 55 9.84 2.71 1.73
N SER A 56 9.95 1.39 1.54
CA SER A 56 11.23 0.72 1.35
C SER A 56 11.92 1.15 0.06
N LEU A 57 11.18 1.22 -1.05
CA LEU A 57 11.70 1.65 -2.35
C LEU A 57 12.06 3.14 -2.33
N ALA A 58 11.20 4.00 -1.77
CA ALA A 58 11.47 5.43 -1.64
C ALA A 58 12.79 5.69 -0.89
N SER A 59 13.00 4.96 0.22
CA SER A 59 14.23 5.03 1.01
C SER A 59 15.45 4.50 0.24
N LYS A 60 15.33 3.36 -0.44
CA LYS A 60 16.43 2.75 -1.22
C LYS A 60 16.85 3.60 -2.42
N MET A 61 15.88 4.16 -3.14
CA MET A 61 16.09 4.96 -4.34
C MET A 61 16.32 6.45 -4.05
N ARG A 62 16.09 6.88 -2.79
CA ARG A 62 16.16 8.30 -2.37
C ARG A 62 15.25 9.21 -3.19
N ILE A 63 14.03 8.75 -3.47
CA ILE A 63 12.99 9.49 -4.18
C ILE A 63 11.76 9.67 -3.28
N ALA A 64 10.82 10.52 -3.67
CA ALA A 64 9.62 10.74 -2.87
C ALA A 64 8.74 9.47 -2.80
N GLU A 65 8.06 9.29 -1.67
CA GLU A 65 7.13 8.17 -1.49
C GLU A 65 6.00 8.20 -2.54
N MET A 66 5.55 9.39 -2.93
CA MET A 66 4.54 9.57 -3.97
C MET A 66 5.04 9.13 -5.35
N ASP A 67 6.25 9.54 -5.75
CA ASP A 67 6.89 9.09 -7.01
C ASP A 67 7.06 7.57 -7.02
N THR A 68 7.38 6.99 -5.87
CA THR A 68 7.50 5.55 -5.71
C THR A 68 6.15 4.84 -5.87
N ALA A 69 5.06 5.41 -5.35
CA ALA A 69 3.71 4.88 -5.57
C ALA A 69 3.30 4.95 -7.07
N HIS A 70 3.69 6.01 -7.79
CA HIS A 70 3.52 6.09 -9.24
C HIS A 70 4.32 5.04 -10.00
N LEU A 71 5.57 4.78 -9.60
CA LEU A 71 6.39 3.70 -10.17
C LEU A 71 5.75 2.33 -9.95
N LEU A 72 5.25 2.07 -8.74
CA LEU A 72 4.60 0.82 -8.40
C LEU A 72 3.28 0.62 -9.17
N GLU A 73 2.51 1.68 -9.38
CA GLU A 73 1.31 1.67 -10.23
C GLU A 73 1.68 1.40 -11.69
N THR A 74 2.73 2.03 -12.20
CA THR A 74 3.23 1.80 -13.57
C THR A 74 3.65 0.34 -13.75
N PHE A 75 4.38 -0.22 -12.79
CA PHE A 75 4.74 -1.63 -12.78
C PHE A 75 3.51 -2.55 -12.78
N LYS A 76 2.52 -2.24 -11.93
CA LYS A 76 1.24 -2.97 -11.84
C LYS A 76 0.55 -2.99 -13.21
N LEU A 77 0.44 -1.84 -13.86
CA LEU A 77 -0.20 -1.68 -15.17
C LEU A 77 0.57 -2.41 -16.27
N ALA A 78 1.91 -2.27 -16.31
CA ALA A 78 2.76 -2.94 -17.28
C ALA A 78 2.68 -4.46 -17.22
N ARG A 79 2.41 -5.01 -16.03
CA ARG A 79 2.22 -6.46 -15.81
C ARG A 79 0.75 -6.91 -15.87
N ASN A 80 -0.18 -6.00 -16.19
CA ASN A 80 -1.62 -6.23 -16.20
C ASN A 80 -2.12 -6.90 -14.90
N MET A 81 -1.60 -6.42 -13.76
CA MET A 81 -1.94 -6.95 -12.44
C MET A 81 -3.03 -6.12 -11.76
N GLY A 82 -3.93 -6.77 -11.04
CA GLY A 82 -4.82 -6.08 -10.09
C GLY A 82 -4.09 -5.78 -8.77
N LEU A 83 -4.62 -4.84 -7.98
CA LEU A 83 -4.11 -4.48 -6.64
C LEU A 83 -3.89 -5.71 -5.74
N ASN A 84 -4.85 -6.65 -5.72
CA ASN A 84 -4.73 -7.88 -4.93
C ASN A 84 -3.56 -8.77 -5.40
N LYS A 85 -3.35 -8.90 -6.72
CA LYS A 85 -2.24 -9.69 -7.27
C LYS A 85 -0.90 -9.04 -6.95
N LEU A 86 -0.82 -7.70 -7.06
CA LEU A 86 0.37 -6.94 -6.68
C LEU A 86 0.71 -7.17 -5.20
N CYS A 87 -0.27 -7.04 -4.30
CA CYS A 87 -0.08 -7.26 -2.88
C CYS A 87 0.44 -8.68 -2.56
N VAL A 88 -0.14 -9.71 -3.19
CA VAL A 88 0.33 -11.10 -3.04
C VAL A 88 1.77 -11.26 -3.55
N ALA A 89 2.09 -10.69 -4.72
CA ALA A 89 3.44 -10.74 -5.28
C ALA A 89 4.46 -10.08 -4.34
N LEU A 90 4.15 -8.90 -3.81
CA LEU A 90 5.00 -8.18 -2.85
C LEU A 90 5.22 -9.00 -1.56
N LYS A 91 4.17 -9.61 -1.02
CA LYS A 91 4.27 -10.47 0.17
C LYS A 91 5.13 -11.70 -0.08
N SER A 92 5.07 -12.28 -1.27
CA SER A 92 5.94 -13.39 -1.67
C SER A 92 7.39 -12.94 -1.87
N ALA A 93 7.60 -11.71 -2.34
CA ALA A 93 8.92 -11.13 -2.51
C ALA A 93 9.62 -10.82 -1.17
N GLU A 94 8.88 -10.33 -0.18
CA GLU A 94 9.40 -10.16 1.19
C GLU A 94 9.83 -11.49 1.83
N LYS A 95 9.20 -12.61 1.44
CA LYS A 95 9.58 -13.96 1.88
C LYS A 95 10.71 -14.58 1.06
N GLY A 96 11.32 -13.83 0.15
CA GLY A 96 12.39 -14.33 -0.74
C GLY A 96 11.90 -15.35 -1.77
N THR A 97 10.59 -15.50 -1.96
CA THR A 97 10.00 -16.49 -2.87
C THR A 97 9.93 -15.97 -4.31
N LEU A 98 9.98 -14.65 -4.51
CA LEU A 98 9.91 -13.99 -5.82
C LEU A 98 10.80 -12.74 -5.84
N GLN A 99 11.63 -12.57 -6.86
CA GLN A 99 12.38 -11.33 -7.09
C GLN A 99 11.50 -10.38 -7.91
N ILE A 100 11.28 -9.17 -7.42
CA ILE A 100 10.54 -8.12 -8.14
C ILE A 100 11.54 -7.01 -8.43
N ASP A 101 12.07 -7.01 -9.65
CA ASP A 101 12.89 -5.93 -10.20
C ASP A 101 11.97 -4.78 -10.63
N ILE A 102 12.08 -3.67 -9.90
CA ILE A 102 11.42 -2.37 -10.14
C ILE A 102 12.53 -1.33 -10.26
#